data_AF-A0AAJ2U4V2-F1
#
_entry.id   AF-A0AAJ2U4V2-F1
#
_cell.length_a   1.000
_cell.length_b   1.000
_cell.length_c   1.000
_cell.angle_alpha   90.00
_cell.angle_beta   90.00
_cell.angle_gamma   90.00
#
_symmetry.space_group_name_H-M   'P 1'
#
loop_
_entity.id
_entity.type
_entity.pdbx_description
1 polymer ?
#
loop_
_entity_poly.entity_id
_entity_poly.type
_entity_poly.pdbx_seq_one_letter_code
_entity_poly.pdbx_strand_id
1 'polypeptide(L)'
;MRRAAKALGGVILLFIGVSILLSMFGIHLGGLIGLVTGAWLMYLGYTKWQETGWSPSSIVLLALGAVILFGGMGGVVSLAIGLLLVYFGYKLVVQKTEQEDEEDEDNYGSDYDTLDAEFNRLIKK
;
A
#
# COMPACT_ATOMS: atom_id res chain seq x y z
N MET A 1 -12.22 -23.06 8.57
CA MET A 1 -11.02 -22.39 9.13
C MET A 1 -10.27 -21.51 8.12
N ARG A 2 -9.98 -21.95 6.89
CA ARG A 2 -9.24 -21.15 5.88
C ARG A 2 -9.89 -19.81 5.51
N ARG A 3 -11.23 -19.73 5.45
CA ARG A 3 -11.98 -18.50 5.13
C ARG A 3 -11.85 -17.43 6.22
N ALA A 4 -11.98 -17.83 7.49
CA ALA A 4 -11.82 -16.93 8.63
C ALA A 4 -10.37 -16.43 8.75
N ALA A 5 -9.38 -17.30 8.51
CA ALA A 5 -7.97 -16.92 8.51
C ALA A 5 -7.62 -15.90 7.40
N LYS A 6 -8.17 -16.05 6.19
CA LYS A 6 -7.99 -15.08 5.09
C LYS A 6 -8.64 -13.73 5.42
N ALA A 7 -9.87 -13.72 5.93
CA ALA A 7 -10.55 -12.49 6.32
C ALA A 7 -9.83 -11.76 7.48
N LEU A 8 -9.39 -12.50 8.51
CA LEU A 8 -8.56 -11.94 9.59
C LEU A 8 -7.26 -11.35 9.05
N GLY A 9 -6.59 -12.05 8.13
CA GLY A 9 -5.39 -11.55 7.47
C GLY A 9 -5.61 -10.23 6.72
N GLY A 10 -6.70 -10.12 5.96
CA GLY A 10 -7.07 -8.89 5.25
C GLY A 10 -7.37 -7.72 6.19
N VAL A 11 -8.12 -7.98 7.27
CA VAL A 11 -8.45 -6.95 8.28
C VAL A 11 -7.19 -6.46 9.01
N ILE A 12 -6.28 -7.37 9.40
CA ILE A 12 -4.99 -7.00 10.01
C ILE A 12 -4.16 -6.17 9.04
N LEU A 13 -4.12 -6.55 7.77
CA LEU A 13 -3.37 -5.84 6.73
C LEU A 13 -3.90 -4.42 6.52
N LEU A 14 -5.23 -4.25 6.45
CA LEU A 14 -5.88 -2.95 6.41
C LEU A 14 -5.57 -2.12 7.65
N PHE A 15 -5.66 -2.71 8.84
CA PHE A 15 -5.40 -2.02 10.10
C PHE A 15 -3.97 -1.46 10.16
N ILE A 16 -2.98 -2.26 9.77
CA ILE A 16 -1.58 -1.85 9.71
C ILE A 16 -1.38 -0.75 8.66
N GLY A 17 -1.91 -0.92 7.45
CA GLY A 17 -1.80 0.06 6.37
C GLY A 17 -2.40 1.42 6.73
N VAL A 18 -3.61 1.42 7.30
CA VAL A 18 -4.29 2.64 7.77
C VAL A 18 -3.54 3.28 8.94
N SER A 19 -3.02 2.49 9.88
CA SER A 19 -2.25 3.01 11.02
C SER A 19 -0.96 3.71 10.58
N ILE A 20 -0.25 3.16 9.58
CA ILE A 20 0.95 3.79 9.00
C ILE A 20 0.59 5.11 8.32
N LEU A 21 -0.52 5.15 7.57
CA LEU A 21 -1.00 6.36 6.91
C LEU A 21 -1.42 7.43 7.93
N LEU A 22 -2.17 7.07 8.98
CA LEU A 22 -2.56 7.98 10.06
C LEU A 22 -1.33 8.52 10.81
N SER A 23 -0.32 7.68 11.02
CA SER A 23 0.96 8.10 11.62
C SER A 23 1.69 9.13 10.76
N MET A 24 1.66 8.96 9.42
CA MET A 24 2.21 9.94 8.47
C MET A 24 1.52 11.31 8.53
N PHE A 25 0.20 11.35 8.73
CA PHE A 25 -0.53 12.61 8.89
C PHE A 25 -0.23 13.31 10.22
N GLY A 26 0.61 12.71 11.07
CA GLY A 26 1.26 13.42 12.16
C GLY A 26 0.29 13.99 13.16
N ILE A 27 -0.56 13.14 13.76
CA ILE A 27 -1.32 13.48 14.98
C ILE A 27 -0.36 13.55 16.19
N HIS A 28 0.77 14.23 16.01
CA HIS A 28 1.83 14.54 16.96
C HIS A 28 2.30 15.97 16.69
N LEU A 29 2.55 16.76 17.74
CA LEU A 29 2.90 18.19 17.66
C LEU A 29 4.06 18.52 16.70
N GLY A 30 5.00 17.58 16.49
CA GLY A 30 6.09 17.75 15.52
C GLY A 30 5.67 17.65 14.06
N GLY A 31 4.63 16.86 13.74
CA GLY A 31 4.08 16.71 12.39
C GLY A 31 3.34 17.96 11.91
N LEU A 32 2.68 18.68 12.82
CA LEU A 32 1.95 19.91 12.51
C LEU A 32 2.89 21.03 12.03
N ILE A 33 4.08 21.14 12.65
CA ILE A 33 5.11 22.10 12.23
C ILE A 33 5.62 21.72 10.84
N GLY A 34 5.91 20.44 10.60
CA GLY A 34 6.31 19.94 9.27
C GLY A 34 5.24 20.23 8.22
N LEU A 35 3.97 20.00 8.53
CA LEU A 35 2.85 20.25 7.64
C LEU A 35 2.70 21.72 7.28
N VAL A 36 2.71 22.62 8.28
CA VAL A 36 2.63 24.07 8.04
C VAL A 36 3.82 24.57 7.25
N THR A 37 5.04 24.15 7.61
CA THR A 37 6.28 24.61 6.95
C THR A 37 6.38 24.07 5.52
N GLY A 38 6.03 22.80 5.32
CA GLY A 38 6.02 22.16 4.01
C GLY A 38 4.95 22.75 3.08
N ALA A 39 3.74 23.01 3.60
CA ALA A 39 2.67 23.66 2.84
C ALA A 39 3.04 25.11 2.48
N TRP A 40 3.67 25.85 3.40
CA TRP A 40 4.18 27.19 3.13
C TRP A 40 5.25 27.21 2.03
N LEU A 41 6.22 26.28 2.08
CA LEU A 41 7.24 26.14 1.04
C LEU A 41 6.64 25.74 -0.32
N MET A 42 5.65 24.85 -0.33
CA MET A 42 4.89 24.53 -1.54
C MET A 42 4.18 25.75 -2.11
N TYR A 43 3.52 26.56 -1.27
CA TYR A 43 2.85 27.78 -1.70
C TYR A 43 3.84 28.78 -2.31
N LEU A 44 4.98 29.01 -1.66
CA LEU A 44 6.04 29.88 -2.19
C LEU A 44 6.63 29.35 -3.50
N GLY A 45 6.90 28.04 -3.57
CA GLY A 45 7.40 27.39 -4.79
C GLY A 45 6.41 27.47 -5.95
N TYR A 46 5.12 27.28 -5.67
CA TYR A 46 4.05 27.40 -6.65
C TYR A 46 3.87 28.84 -7.14
N THR A 47 3.87 29.81 -6.23
CA THR A 47 3.81 31.23 -6.58
C THR A 47 5.00 31.63 -7.45
N LYS A 48 6.21 31.20 -7.08
CA LYS A 48 7.42 31.43 -7.86
C LYS A 48 7.37 30.77 -9.25
N TRP A 49 6.80 29.56 -9.32
CA TRP A 49 6.59 28.85 -10.58
C TRP A 49 5.61 29.59 -11.49
N GLN A 50 4.54 30.17 -10.95
CA GLN A 50 3.61 31.00 -11.72
C GLN A 50 4.28 32.28 -12.26
N GLU A 51 5.15 32.92 -11.48
CA GLU A 51 5.83 34.16 -11.89
C GLU A 51 6.95 33.94 -12.93
N THR A 52 7.76 32.89 -12.73
CA THR A 52 9.04 32.73 -13.47
C THR A 52 9.10 31.43 -14.28
N GLY A 53 8.07 30.59 -14.21
CA GLY A 53 8.08 29.24 -14.77
C GLY A 53 9.00 28.28 -14.00
N TRP A 54 9.51 27.26 -14.70
CA TRP A 54 10.40 26.23 -14.15
C TRP A 54 11.82 26.76 -13.92
N SER A 55 11.96 27.66 -12.95
CA SER A 55 13.26 28.15 -12.47
C SER A 55 13.88 27.17 -11.47
N PRO A 56 15.22 27.16 -11.31
CA PRO A 56 15.87 26.35 -10.27
C PRO A 56 15.31 26.66 -8.87
N SER A 57 14.97 27.92 -8.60
CA SER A 57 14.42 28.34 -7.31
C SER A 57 13.02 27.77 -7.03
N SER A 58 12.13 27.74 -8.03
CA SER A 58 10.79 27.17 -7.87
C SER A 58 10.85 25.65 -7.74
N ILE A 59 11.72 24.99 -8.49
CA ILE A 59 11.98 23.54 -8.38
C ILE A 59 12.48 23.20 -6.98
N VAL A 60 13.46 23.93 -6.44
CA VAL A 60 14.00 23.68 -5.10
C VAL A 60 12.92 23.89 -4.04
N LEU A 61 12.14 24.98 -4.10
CA LEU A 61 11.08 25.25 -3.12
C LEU A 61 10.00 24.16 -3.14
N LEU A 62 9.55 23.74 -4.32
CA LEU A 62 8.56 22.67 -4.47
C LEU A 62 9.10 21.32 -4.00
N ALA A 63 10.34 20.97 -4.38
CA ALA A 63 10.96 19.72 -3.96
C ALA A 63 11.16 19.67 -2.44
N LEU A 64 11.62 20.76 -1.83
CA LEU A 64 11.89 20.84 -0.39
C LEU A 64 10.57 20.84 0.40
N GLY A 65 9.54 21.54 -0.09
CA GLY A 65 8.19 21.48 0.44
C GLY A 65 7.59 20.07 0.38
N ALA A 66 7.74 19.37 -0.75
CA ALA A 66 7.30 17.98 -0.92
C ALA A 66 8.01 17.05 0.06
N VAL A 67 9.34 17.12 0.13
CA VAL A 67 10.14 16.30 1.04
C VAL A 67 9.69 16.51 2.49
N ILE A 68 9.45 17.74 2.93
CA ILE A 68 8.98 18.01 4.28
C ILE A 68 7.56 17.48 4.52
N LEU A 69 6.64 17.71 3.58
CA LEU A 69 5.25 17.21 3.69
C LEU A 69 5.17 15.69 3.76
N PHE A 70 6.03 15.01 3.02
CA PHE A 70 6.12 13.55 3.04
C PHE A 70 7.14 13.05 4.07
N GLY A 71 7.54 13.82 5.09
CA GLY A 71 8.38 13.35 6.19
C GLY A 71 9.77 12.84 5.77
N GLY A 72 10.31 13.35 4.66
CA GLY A 72 11.57 12.93 4.06
C GLY A 72 11.43 11.76 3.07
N MET A 73 12.55 11.13 2.71
CA MET A 73 12.53 9.87 1.93
C MET A 73 11.76 8.76 2.68
N GLY A 74 11.81 8.77 4.02
CA GLY A 74 11.12 7.80 4.86
C GLY A 74 9.61 7.84 4.72
N GLY A 75 8.98 9.01 4.65
CA GLY A 75 7.53 9.08 4.50
C GLY A 75 7.05 8.90 3.05
N VAL A 76 7.86 9.21 2.03
CA VAL A 76 7.54 8.77 0.64
C VAL A 76 7.50 7.25 0.54
N VAL A 77 8.49 6.56 1.12
CA VAL A 77 8.54 5.09 1.16
C VAL A 77 7.39 4.53 2.00
N SER A 78 7.10 5.16 3.15
CA SER A 78 5.99 4.75 4.03
C SER A 78 4.63 4.95 3.38
N LEU A 79 4.44 6.00 2.58
CA LEU A 79 3.23 6.25 1.79
C LEU A 79 3.04 5.14 0.76
N ALA A 80 4.09 4.81 0.01
CA ALA A 80 4.04 3.75 -1.00
C ALA A 80 3.70 2.40 -0.36
N ILE A 81 4.36 2.03 0.74
CA ILE A 81 4.08 0.80 1.48
C ILE A 81 2.66 0.81 2.04
N GLY A 82 2.22 1.91 2.66
CA GLY A 82 0.88 2.06 3.22
C GLY A 82 -0.21 1.90 2.17
N LEU A 83 -0.06 2.55 1.01
CA LEU A 83 -1.00 2.41 -0.13
C LEU A 83 -1.06 0.98 -0.65
N LEU A 84 0.08 0.28 -0.76
CA LEU A 84 0.11 -1.12 -1.17
C LEU A 84 -0.61 -2.01 -0.15
N LEU A 85 -0.32 -1.85 1.15
CA LEU A 85 -0.96 -2.63 2.21
C LEU A 85 -2.48 -2.41 2.24
N VAL A 86 -2.93 -1.16 2.09
CA VAL A 86 -4.36 -0.83 2.01
C VAL A 86 -4.98 -1.43 0.76
N TYR A 87 -4.35 -1.29 -0.41
CA TYR A 87 -4.87 -1.85 -1.67
C TYR A 87 -5.00 -3.37 -1.61
N PHE A 88 -3.95 -4.08 -1.21
CA PHE A 88 -3.98 -5.54 -1.10
C PHE A 88 -4.92 -6.00 0.02
N GLY A 89 -4.97 -5.30 1.16
CA GLY A 89 -5.89 -5.59 2.24
C GLY A 89 -7.35 -5.44 1.81
N TYR A 90 -7.68 -4.32 1.13
CA TYR A 90 -9.00 -4.06 0.57
C TYR A 90 -9.36 -5.10 -0.49
N LYS A 91 -8.45 -5.38 -1.44
CA LYS A 91 -8.65 -6.39 -2.48
C LYS A 91 -8.93 -7.77 -1.89
N LEU A 92 -8.23 -8.16 -0.82
CA LEU A 92 -8.43 -9.45 -0.16
C LEU A 92 -9.77 -9.54 0.59
N VAL A 93 -10.30 -8.39 1.03
CA VAL A 93 -11.64 -8.28 1.63
C VAL A 93 -12.75 -8.22 0.56
N VAL A 94 -12.54 -7.50 -0.56
CA VAL A 94 -13.55 -7.15 -1.57
C VAL A 94 -13.60 -8.08 -2.78
N GLN A 95 -12.53 -8.76 -3.16
CA GLN A 95 -12.60 -9.82 -4.21
C GLN A 95 -13.56 -10.95 -3.85
N LYS A 96 -14.02 -11.00 -2.61
CA LYS A 96 -15.06 -11.91 -2.16
C LYS A 96 -16.48 -11.49 -2.55
N THR A 97 -16.71 -10.24 -2.94
CA THR A 97 -18.03 -9.76 -3.39
C THR A 97 -18.26 -10.02 -4.89
N GLU A 98 -17.20 -10.09 -5.71
CA GLU A 98 -17.31 -10.39 -7.15
C GLU A 98 -17.14 -11.89 -7.48
N GLN A 99 -16.45 -12.68 -6.65
CA GLN A 99 -16.38 -14.14 -6.79
C GLN A 99 -17.57 -14.87 -6.12
N GLU A 100 -18.73 -14.22 -6.04
CA GLU A 100 -19.99 -14.88 -5.63
C GLU A 100 -20.94 -15.16 -6.81
N ASP A 101 -20.61 -14.76 -8.05
CA ASP A 101 -21.42 -15.11 -9.24
C ASP A 101 -20.74 -16.09 -10.23
N GLU A 102 -19.43 -16.33 -10.12
CA GLU A 102 -18.72 -17.31 -10.96
C GLU A 102 -17.64 -18.02 -10.14
N GLU A 103 -17.97 -19.17 -9.55
CA GLU A 103 -17.09 -20.32 -9.26
C GLU A 103 -17.79 -21.29 -8.27
N ASP A 104 -18.99 -21.72 -8.62
CA ASP A 104 -19.41 -23.11 -8.38
C ASP A 104 -18.88 -23.95 -9.56
N GLU A 105 -17.59 -24.29 -9.56
CA GLU A 105 -17.11 -25.47 -10.28
C GLU A 105 -15.75 -25.91 -9.72
N ASP A 106 -15.87 -26.80 -8.74
CA ASP A 106 -14.95 -27.89 -8.41
C ASP A 106 -13.74 -28.06 -9.35
N ASN A 107 -12.59 -27.50 -9.00
CA ASN A 107 -11.31 -28.10 -9.39
C ASN A 107 -10.18 -27.77 -8.40
N TYR A 108 -10.31 -28.25 -7.16
CA TYR A 108 -9.13 -28.57 -6.36
C TYR A 108 -8.53 -29.89 -6.89
N GLY A 109 -7.95 -29.84 -8.09
CA GLY A 109 -7.05 -30.85 -8.62
C GLY A 109 -5.81 -30.92 -7.74
N SER A 110 -5.88 -31.85 -6.80
CA SER A 110 -4.83 -32.32 -5.90
C SER A 110 -3.50 -32.53 -6.65
N ASP A 111 -2.51 -31.68 -6.38
CA ASP A 111 -1.09 -31.94 -6.70
C ASP A 111 -0.51 -33.12 -5.87
N TYR A 112 -1.36 -33.82 -5.09
CA TYR A 112 -1.02 -35.06 -4.40
C TYR A 112 -1.30 -36.28 -5.29
N ASP A 113 -2.16 -36.17 -6.31
CA ASP A 113 -2.48 -37.28 -7.21
C ASP A 113 -1.29 -37.61 -8.14
N THR A 114 -0.46 -36.61 -8.46
CA THR A 114 0.77 -36.76 -9.24
C THR A 114 1.85 -37.52 -8.47
N LEU A 115 1.98 -37.26 -7.16
CA LEU A 115 2.95 -37.94 -6.29
C LEU A 115 2.57 -39.40 -6.03
N ASP A 116 1.29 -39.69 -5.76
CA ASP A 116 0.81 -41.05 -5.56
C ASP A 116 0.92 -41.90 -6.84
N ALA A 117 0.72 -41.27 -8.01
CA ALA A 117 0.91 -41.90 -9.31
C ALA A 117 2.39 -42.24 -9.60
N GLU A 118 3.34 -41.37 -9.26
CA GLU A 118 4.77 -41.65 -9.36
C GLU A 118 5.23 -42.73 -8.37
N PHE A 119 4.73 -42.70 -7.15
CA PHE A 119 5.09 -43.67 -6.11
C PHE A 119 4.61 -45.08 -6.45
N ASN A 120 3.37 -45.22 -6.98
CA ASN A 120 2.86 -46.50 -7.47
C ASN A 120 3.64 -47.06 -8.66
N ARG A 121 4.23 -46.20 -9.50
CA ARG A 121 5.07 -46.63 -10.62
C ARG A 121 6.42 -47.19 -10.16
N LEU A 122 6.96 -46.72 -9.03
CA LEU A 122 8.23 -47.18 -8.46
C LEU A 122 8.10 -48.52 -7.73
N ILE A 123 6.97 -48.77 -7.07
CA ILE A 123 6.74 -50.02 -6.30
C ILE A 123 6.38 -51.21 -7.22
N LYS A 124 5.84 -50.95 -8.41
CA LYS A 124 5.37 -52.00 -9.33
C LYS A 124 6.45 -52.54 -10.29
N LYS A 125 7.73 -52.24 -10.04
CA LYS A 125 8.88 -52.75 -10.80
C LYS A 125 9.76 -53.61 -9.89
#